data_AF-A0A0N7KB92-F1
#
_entry.id   AF-A0A0N7KB92-F1
#
_cell.length_a   1.000
_cell.length_b   1.000
_cell.length_c   1.000
_cell.angle_alpha   90.00
_cell.angle_beta   90.00
_cell.angle_gamma   90.00
#
_symmetry.space_group_name_H-M   'P 1'
#
loop_
_entity.id
_entity.type
_entity.pdbx_description
1 polymer ?
#
loop_
_entity_poly.entity_id
_entity_poly.type
_entity_poly.pdbx_seq_one_letter_code
_entity_poly.pdbx_strand_id
1 'polypeptide(L)'
;MKKKIAIVSSVLFLAGCFDSGDAEAKNVALGKVVFDKNCASCHGKAAVGLTKNWKQVLPNGKYPAPPLNGSAHAWHHSPKLLLSTINNGGAKLGGWMPGFKGKLSEDEKQAILDYLHSLWPKDIQQKYDARFK
;
A
#
# COMPACT_ATOMS: atom_id res chain seq x y z
N MET A 1 -37.50 44.99 39.26
CA MET A 1 -37.08 43.57 39.15
C MET A 1 -36.44 43.36 37.78
N LYS A 2 -35.11 43.21 37.70
CA LYS A 2 -34.39 43.05 36.43
C LYS A 2 -33.97 41.58 36.27
N LYS A 3 -34.66 40.81 35.43
CA LYS A 3 -34.24 39.44 35.08
C LYS A 3 -33.17 39.53 33.99
N LYS A 4 -31.93 39.19 34.35
CA LYS A 4 -30.84 38.97 33.39
C LYS A 4 -31.02 37.58 32.78
N ILE A 5 -31.29 37.52 31.48
CA ILE A 5 -31.28 36.26 30.73
C ILE A 5 -29.86 36.09 30.19
N ALA A 6 -29.11 35.15 30.75
CA ALA A 6 -27.83 34.73 30.20
C ALA A 6 -28.11 33.74 29.07
N ILE A 7 -27.81 34.14 27.83
CA ILE A 7 -27.81 33.26 26.67
C ILE A 7 -26.51 32.46 26.73
N VAL A 8 -26.60 31.22 27.20
CA VAL A 8 -25.51 30.25 27.12
C VAL A 8 -25.50 29.74 25.68
N SER A 9 -24.61 30.29 24.86
CA SER A 9 -24.36 29.81 23.51
C SER A 9 -23.62 28.47 23.61
N SER A 10 -24.38 27.37 23.55
CA SER A 10 -23.84 26.02 23.43
C SER A 10 -23.21 25.87 22.04
N VAL A 11 -21.90 26.08 21.97
CA VAL A 11 -21.08 25.63 20.84
C VAL A 11 -21.07 24.10 20.90
N LEU A 12 -21.92 23.46 20.08
CA LEU A 12 -21.80 22.03 19.78
C LEU A 12 -20.47 21.82 19.04
N PHE A 13 -19.45 21.38 19.78
CA PHE A 13 -18.29 20.72 19.19
C PHE A 13 -18.77 19.38 18.61
N LEU A 14 -19.04 19.34 17.30
CA LEU A 14 -19.10 18.10 16.55
C LEU A 14 -17.69 17.50 16.51
N ALA A 15 -17.35 16.73 17.54
CA ALA A 15 -16.29 15.75 17.45
C ALA A 15 -16.73 14.70 16.42
N GLY A 16 -16.44 14.98 15.14
CA GLY A 16 -16.61 14.01 14.08
C GLY A 16 -15.72 12.82 14.38
N CYS A 17 -16.33 11.67 14.66
CA CYS A 17 -15.66 10.38 14.60
C CYS A 17 -15.24 10.17 13.14
N PHE A 18 -14.05 10.64 12.77
CA PHE A 18 -13.37 10.09 11.61
C PHE A 18 -12.98 8.67 11.99
N ASP A 19 -13.80 7.71 11.58
CA ASP A 19 -13.51 6.30 11.76
C ASP A 19 -12.23 5.98 10.97
N SER A 20 -11.19 5.53 11.66
CA SER A 20 -9.91 5.17 11.04
C SER A 20 -10.10 4.08 9.97
N GLY A 21 -11.16 3.27 10.08
CA GLY A 21 -11.53 2.25 9.09
C GLY A 21 -11.95 2.83 7.74
N ASP A 22 -12.66 3.96 7.73
CA ASP A 22 -13.04 4.64 6.48
C ASP A 22 -11.83 5.22 5.76
N ALA A 23 -10.85 5.74 6.51
CA ALA A 23 -9.60 6.24 5.94
C ALA A 23 -8.75 5.10 5.35
N GLU A 24 -8.62 3.98 6.09
CA GLU A 24 -7.91 2.79 5.61
C GLU A 24 -8.57 2.19 4.36
N ALA A 25 -9.90 2.07 4.34
CA ALA A 25 -10.64 1.57 3.18
C ALA A 25 -10.46 2.47 1.95
N LYS A 26 -10.45 3.80 2.13
CA LYS A 26 -10.15 4.76 1.05
C LYS A 26 -8.72 4.62 0.53
N ASN A 27 -7.75 4.39 1.41
CA ASN A 27 -6.36 4.17 1.02
C ASN A 27 -6.19 2.88 0.21
N VAL A 28 -6.84 1.79 0.63
CA VAL A 28 -6.83 0.51 -0.11
C VAL A 28 -7.45 0.68 -1.51
N ALA A 29 -8.55 1.41 -1.62
CA ALA A 29 -9.22 1.66 -2.90
C ALA A 29 -8.33 2.48 -3.86
N LEU A 30 -7.70 3.56 -3.37
CA LEU A 30 -6.72 4.33 -4.14
C LEU A 30 -5.54 3.45 -4.56
N GLY A 31 -4.99 2.68 -3.62
CA GLY A 31 -3.87 1.78 -3.84
C GLY A 31 -4.13 0.78 -4.95
N LYS A 32 -5.33 0.20 -4.98
CA LYS A 32 -5.75 -0.70 -6.06
C LYS A 32 -5.72 -0.01 -7.42
N VAL A 33 -6.29 1.19 -7.54
CA VAL A 33 -6.33 1.95 -8.81
C VAL A 33 -4.91 2.26 -9.29
N VAL A 34 -4.06 2.75 -8.40
CA VAL A 34 -2.67 3.08 -8.72
C VAL A 34 -1.90 1.81 -9.10
N PHE A 35 -2.06 0.72 -8.36
CA PHE A 35 -1.42 -0.56 -8.64
C PHE A 35 -1.84 -1.12 -10.00
N ASP A 36 -3.13 -1.14 -10.31
CA ASP A 36 -3.65 -1.66 -11.57
C ASP A 36 -3.12 -0.85 -12.77
N LYS A 37 -2.97 0.47 -12.61
CA LYS A 37 -2.44 1.37 -13.65
C LYS A 37 -0.92 1.24 -13.85
N ASN A 38 -0.16 1.01 -12.79
CA ASN A 38 1.30 1.18 -12.81
C ASN A 38 2.11 -0.09 -12.58
N CYS A 39 1.52 -1.13 -11.97
CA CYS A 39 2.27 -2.28 -11.43
C CYS A 39 1.77 -3.62 -11.99
N ALA A 40 0.47 -3.73 -12.26
CA ALA A 40 -0.18 -4.99 -12.65
C ALA A 40 0.32 -5.57 -13.99
N SER A 41 0.89 -4.75 -14.87
CA SER A 41 1.48 -5.21 -16.13
C SER A 41 2.66 -6.16 -15.94
N CYS A 42 3.33 -6.12 -14.79
CA CYS A 42 4.42 -7.05 -14.44
C CYS A 42 4.05 -7.94 -13.25
N HIS A 43 3.39 -7.38 -12.23
CA HIS A 43 3.04 -8.10 -10.99
C HIS A 43 1.68 -8.81 -11.06
N GLY A 44 0.97 -8.74 -12.18
CA GLY A 44 -0.34 -9.36 -12.37
C GLY A 44 -1.47 -8.63 -11.64
N LYS A 45 -2.72 -8.91 -12.06
CA LYS A 45 -3.93 -8.45 -11.35
C LYS A 45 -3.93 -9.00 -9.93
N ALA A 46 -4.39 -8.20 -8.96
CA ALA A 46 -4.35 -8.55 -7.54
C ALA A 46 -2.97 -9.02 -7.06
N ALA A 47 -1.90 -8.51 -7.69
CA ALA A 47 -0.51 -8.78 -7.35
C ALA A 47 -0.11 -10.27 -7.31
N VAL A 48 -0.79 -11.14 -8.07
CA VAL A 48 -0.54 -12.60 -8.04
C VAL A 48 0.68 -13.06 -8.83
N GLY A 49 1.33 -12.15 -9.57
CA GLY A 49 2.37 -12.46 -10.55
C GLY A 49 1.80 -12.91 -11.91
N LEU A 50 2.63 -12.91 -12.95
CA LEU A 50 2.25 -13.39 -14.29
C LEU A 50 2.64 -14.85 -14.55
N THR A 51 3.51 -15.41 -13.70
CA THR A 51 4.07 -16.75 -13.87
C THR A 51 4.00 -17.52 -12.56
N LYS A 52 3.73 -18.82 -12.62
CA LYS A 52 3.78 -19.70 -11.43
C LYS A 52 5.20 -19.80 -10.85
N ASN A 53 6.21 -19.93 -11.72
CA ASN A 53 7.62 -20.10 -11.33
C ASN A 53 8.40 -18.79 -11.40
N TRP A 54 8.02 -17.78 -10.60
CA TRP A 54 8.72 -16.48 -10.56
C TRP A 54 10.19 -16.57 -10.12
N LYS A 55 10.59 -17.72 -9.54
CA LYS A 55 11.98 -18.04 -9.16
C LYS A 55 12.81 -18.65 -10.30
N GLN A 56 12.22 -18.82 -11.49
CA GLN A 56 12.93 -19.32 -12.66
C GLN A 56 13.25 -18.15 -13.59
N VAL A 57 14.48 -18.13 -14.10
CA VAL A 57 14.93 -17.12 -15.06
C VAL A 57 14.21 -17.33 -16.40
N LEU A 58 13.72 -16.24 -16.99
CA LEU A 58 13.10 -16.23 -18.32
C LEU A 58 14.17 -16.34 -19.42
N PRO A 59 13.80 -16.65 -20.69
CA PRO A 59 14.75 -16.72 -21.80
C PRO A 59 15.58 -15.44 -22.02
N ASN A 60 15.08 -14.29 -21.57
CA ASN A 60 15.80 -13.01 -21.63
C ASN A 60 16.83 -12.81 -20.48
N GLY A 61 17.08 -13.85 -19.67
CA GLY A 61 18.05 -13.80 -18.58
C GLY A 61 17.57 -13.04 -17.33
N LYS A 62 16.29 -12.65 -17.25
CA LYS A 62 15.72 -11.92 -16.11
C LYS A 62 14.73 -12.77 -15.32
N TYR A 63 14.63 -12.52 -14.02
CA TYR A 63 13.53 -13.06 -13.22
C TYR A 63 12.22 -12.32 -13.54
N PRO A 64 11.08 -13.04 -13.58
CA PRO A 64 9.76 -12.43 -13.54
C PRO A 64 9.59 -11.53 -12.31
N ALA A 65 8.68 -10.57 -12.38
CA ALA A 65 8.29 -9.82 -11.20
C ALA A 65 7.61 -10.78 -10.20
N PRO A 66 8.03 -10.80 -8.92
CA PRO A 66 7.46 -11.71 -7.93
C PRO A 66 6.00 -11.33 -7.63
N PRO A 67 5.16 -12.29 -7.22
CA PRO A 67 3.88 -11.99 -6.59
C PRO A 67 4.07 -11.05 -5.38
N LEU A 68 3.14 -10.12 -5.17
CA LEU A 68 3.15 -9.22 -4.00
C LEU A 68 1.91 -9.39 -3.11
N ASN A 69 1.04 -10.36 -3.42
CA ASN A 69 -0.15 -10.72 -2.64
C ASN A 69 0.13 -11.62 -1.42
N GLY A 70 1.37 -11.67 -0.95
CA GLY A 70 1.76 -12.46 0.23
C GLY A 70 2.22 -13.88 -0.07
N SER A 71 2.09 -14.38 -1.31
CA SER A 71 2.59 -15.70 -1.70
C SER A 71 4.10 -15.75 -1.98
N ALA A 72 4.77 -14.60 -1.92
CA ALA A 72 6.22 -14.47 -2.05
C ALA A 72 6.77 -13.56 -0.94
N HIS A 73 8.04 -13.18 -1.04
CA HIS A 73 8.82 -12.71 0.09
C HIS A 73 8.63 -11.22 0.48
N ALA A 74 7.73 -10.48 -0.16
CA ALA A 74 7.60 -9.03 0.04
C ALA A 74 7.30 -8.64 1.51
N TRP A 75 6.49 -9.44 2.20
CA TRP A 75 6.10 -9.21 3.60
C TRP A 75 7.25 -9.37 4.61
N HIS A 76 8.42 -9.85 4.20
CA HIS A 76 9.60 -9.87 5.09
C HIS A 76 10.29 -8.50 5.21
N HIS A 77 9.93 -7.54 4.36
CA HIS A 77 10.59 -6.23 4.26
C HIS A 77 9.80 -5.13 4.95
N SER A 78 10.50 -4.19 5.59
CA SER A 78 9.86 -3.06 6.28
C SER A 78 9.17 -2.10 5.29
N PRO A 79 8.16 -1.32 5.74
CA PRO A 79 7.49 -0.33 4.88
C PRO A 79 8.47 0.66 4.24
N LYS A 80 9.48 1.11 5.00
CA LYS A 80 10.54 1.99 4.51
C LYS A 80 11.33 1.37 3.36
N LEU A 81 11.65 0.07 3.46
CA LEU A 81 12.38 -0.63 2.40
C LEU A 81 11.48 -0.83 1.17
N LEU A 82 10.21 -1.20 1.36
CA LEU A 82 9.25 -1.33 0.26
C LEU A 82 9.03 0.00 -0.48
N LEU A 83 8.86 1.12 0.25
CA LEU A 83 8.79 2.46 -0.35
C LEU A 83 10.08 2.82 -1.08
N SER A 84 11.25 2.46 -0.54
CA SER A 84 12.54 2.67 -1.23
C SER A 84 12.61 1.89 -2.54
N THR A 85 12.12 0.65 -2.58
CA THR A 85 12.02 -0.15 -3.80
C THR A 85 11.06 0.49 -4.81
N ILE A 86 9.90 0.99 -4.40
CA ILE A 86 8.98 1.72 -5.29
C ILE A 86 9.65 2.98 -5.83
N ASN A 87 10.33 3.75 -4.99
CA ASN A 87 11.00 4.98 -5.39
C ASN A 87 12.12 4.75 -6.40
N ASN A 88 12.99 3.78 -6.13
CA ASN A 88 14.26 3.60 -6.83
C ASN A 88 14.23 2.52 -7.93
N GLY A 89 13.22 1.65 -7.92
CA GLY A 89 13.15 0.51 -8.83
C GLY A 89 14.20 -0.56 -8.55
N GLY A 90 14.29 -1.54 -9.46
CA GLY A 90 15.17 -2.71 -9.33
C GLY A 90 16.46 -2.65 -10.16
N ALA A 91 16.64 -1.63 -11.00
CA ALA A 91 17.74 -1.57 -11.97
C ALA A 91 19.13 -1.72 -11.34
N LYS A 92 19.37 -1.02 -10.22
CA LYS A 92 20.65 -1.10 -9.47
C LYS A 92 20.92 -2.47 -8.84
N LEU A 93 19.90 -3.31 -8.73
CA LEU A 93 19.96 -4.66 -8.18
C LEU A 93 19.89 -5.74 -9.28
N GLY A 94 20.08 -5.35 -10.55
CA GLY A 94 20.00 -6.26 -11.71
C GLY A 94 18.58 -6.57 -12.20
N GLY A 95 17.57 -6.05 -11.51
CA GLY A 95 16.16 -6.11 -11.89
C GLY A 95 15.78 -5.07 -12.94
N TRP A 96 14.49 -4.98 -13.22
CA TRP A 96 13.92 -4.17 -14.30
C TRP A 96 12.64 -3.45 -13.90
N MET A 97 12.29 -3.51 -12.60
CA MET A 97 11.23 -2.69 -12.03
C MET A 97 11.63 -1.20 -12.17
N PRO A 98 10.80 -0.36 -12.79
CA PRO A 98 11.07 1.07 -12.89
C PRO A 98 10.96 1.75 -11.53
N GLY A 99 11.66 2.86 -11.34
CA GLY A 99 11.47 3.75 -10.18
C GLY A 99 10.31 4.72 -10.38
N PHE A 100 9.64 5.07 -9.28
CA PHE A 100 8.45 5.91 -9.24
C PHE A 100 8.58 7.20 -8.41
N LYS A 101 9.78 7.54 -7.90
CA LYS A 101 10.00 8.69 -6.99
C LYS A 101 9.42 10.03 -7.46
N GLY A 102 9.44 10.30 -8.77
CA GLY A 102 8.86 11.51 -9.36
C GLY A 102 7.64 11.25 -10.24
N LYS A 103 7.07 10.05 -10.16
CA LYS A 103 5.93 9.60 -11.00
C LYS A 103 4.66 9.40 -10.20
N LEU A 104 4.80 9.07 -8.91
CA LEU A 104 3.71 8.89 -7.96
C LEU A 104 3.98 9.77 -6.74
N SER A 105 2.93 10.33 -6.17
CA SER A 105 2.96 11.03 -4.88
C SER A 105 3.29 10.07 -3.73
N GLU A 106 3.69 10.61 -2.57
CA GLU A 106 3.92 9.79 -1.37
C GLU A 106 2.64 9.05 -0.95
N ASP A 107 1.48 9.70 -1.01
CA ASP A 107 0.18 9.10 -0.66
C ASP A 107 -0.18 7.95 -1.61
N GLU A 108 0.04 8.09 -2.92
CA GLU A 108 -0.19 7.00 -3.87
C GLU A 108 0.73 5.80 -3.60
N LYS A 109 1.99 6.05 -3.24
CA LYS A 109 2.95 4.98 -2.92
C LYS A 109 2.59 4.28 -1.61
N GLN A 110 2.16 5.02 -0.59
CA GLN A 110 1.67 4.44 0.65
C GLN A 110 0.40 3.63 0.42
N ALA A 111 -0.56 4.17 -0.35
CA ALA A 111 -1.78 3.49 -0.73
C ALA A 111 -1.51 2.16 -1.46
N ILE A 112 -0.49 2.10 -2.33
CA ILE A 112 -0.06 0.82 -2.93
C ILE A 112 0.31 -0.20 -1.85
N LEU A 113 1.08 0.19 -0.82
CA LEU A 113 1.45 -0.73 0.26
C LEU A 113 0.23 -1.18 1.06
N ASP A 114 -0.70 -0.27 1.36
CA ASP A 114 -1.94 -0.58 2.06
C ASP A 114 -2.79 -1.58 1.25
N TYR A 115 -2.89 -1.39 -0.07
CA TYR A 115 -3.55 -2.33 -0.96
C TYR A 115 -2.84 -3.69 -0.97
N LEU A 116 -1.51 -3.74 -1.10
CA LEU A 116 -0.77 -5.00 -1.06
C LEU A 116 -0.98 -5.74 0.27
N HIS A 117 -0.91 -5.03 1.39
CA HIS A 117 -1.19 -5.56 2.71
C HIS A 117 -2.60 -6.16 2.79
N SER A 118 -3.61 -5.49 2.23
CA SER A 118 -5.00 -5.97 2.22
C SER A 118 -5.19 -7.29 1.46
N LEU A 119 -4.30 -7.60 0.49
CA LEU A 119 -4.34 -8.84 -0.30
C LEU A 119 -3.70 -10.02 0.43
N TRP A 120 -2.94 -9.80 1.50
CA TRP A 120 -2.21 -10.87 2.16
C TRP A 120 -3.15 -11.77 2.97
N PRO A 121 -2.84 -13.07 3.11
CA PRO A 121 -3.49 -13.93 4.09
C PRO A 121 -3.49 -13.31 5.50
N LYS A 122 -4.56 -13.52 6.27
CA LYS A 122 -4.75 -12.91 7.59
C LYS A 122 -3.59 -13.17 8.55
N ASP A 123 -2.99 -14.37 8.52
CA ASP A 123 -1.84 -14.69 9.36
C ASP A 123 -0.57 -13.93 8.94
N ILE A 124 -0.41 -13.64 7.65
CA ILE A 124 0.69 -12.80 7.15
C ILE A 124 0.47 -11.33 7.51
N GLN A 125 -0.75 -10.81 7.41
CA GLN A 125 -1.09 -9.46 7.88
C GLN A 125 -0.73 -9.30 9.37
N GLN A 126 -1.17 -10.24 10.21
CA GLN A 126 -0.87 -10.22 11.65
C GLN A 126 0.63 -10.26 11.95
N LYS A 127 1.40 -11.13 11.26
CA LYS A 127 2.85 -11.21 11.42
C LYS A 127 3.57 -9.94 10.97
N TYR A 128 3.08 -9.31 9.89
CA TYR A 128 3.65 -8.07 9.39
C TYR A 128 3.39 -6.91 10.34
N ASP A 129 2.13 -6.77 10.75
CA ASP A 129 1.69 -5.71 11.64
C ASP A 129 2.41 -5.79 12.99
N ALA A 130 2.49 -6.98 13.60
CA ALA A 130 3.24 -7.17 14.84
C ALA A 130 4.75 -6.84 14.73
N ARG A 131 5.30 -6.82 13.52
CA ARG A 131 6.72 -6.54 13.28
C ARG A 131 7.00 -5.08 12.93
N PHE A 132 6.06 -4.41 12.24
CA PHE A 132 6.33 -3.12 11.60
C PHE A 132 5.29 -2.03 11.90
N LYS A 133 4.17 -2.35 12.55
CA LYS A 133 3.20 -1.39 13.08
C LYS A 133 3.29 -1.34 14.59
#